data_AF-G5JZT8-F1
#
_entry.id   AF-G5JZT8-F1
#
_cell.length_a   1.000
_cell.length_b   1.000
_cell.length_c   1.000
_cell.angle_alpha   90.00
_cell.angle_beta   90.00
_cell.angle_gamma   90.00
#
_symmetry.space_group_name_H-M   'P 1'
#
loop_
_entity.id
_entity.type
_entity.pdbx_description
1 polymer ?
#
loop_
_entity_poly.entity_id
_entity_poly.type
_entity_poly.pdbx_seq_one_letter_code
_entity_poly.pdbx_strand_id
1 'polypeptide(L)' 'MPFTLYTSPKLTTIHQETSQKAQLAIDSLLALLHGKNIPTKQVLPVALIERESSASPRLY' A
#
# COMPACT_ATOMS: atom_id res chain seq x y z
N MET A 1 -9.61 -2.06 -2.18
CA MET A 1 -10.36 -2.90 -1.22
C MET A 1 -11.86 -2.57 -1.28
N PRO A 2 -12.73 -3.50 -1.68
CA PRO A 2 -14.14 -3.21 -1.96
C PRO A 2 -14.94 -2.75 -0.72
N PHE A 3 -14.62 -3.26 0.48
CA PHE A 3 -15.34 -2.91 1.72
C PHE A 3 -15.27 -1.42 2.10
N THR A 4 -14.22 -0.72 1.65
CA THR A 4 -14.05 0.73 1.91
C THR A 4 -15.17 1.59 1.30
N LEU A 5 -15.92 1.02 0.33
CA LEU A 5 -17.03 1.67 -0.36
C LEU A 5 -18.40 1.35 0.25
N TYR A 6 -18.50 0.33 1.10
CA TYR A 6 -19.77 -0.14 1.67
C TYR A 6 -20.06 0.43 3.06
N THR A 7 -19.23 1.36 3.53
CA THR A 7 -19.38 2.05 4.81
C THR A 7 -19.97 3.44 4.59
N SER A 8 -20.60 4.00 5.63
CA SER A 8 -21.12 5.37 5.61
C SER A 8 -20.64 6.10 6.87
N PRO A 9 -19.76 7.11 6.76
CA PRO A 9 -19.12 7.60 5.53
C PRO A 9 -18.15 6.58 4.90
N LYS A 10 -17.85 6.71 3.60
CA LYS A 10 -16.82 5.88 2.95
C LYS A 10 -15.45 6.11 3.59
N LEU A 11 -14.73 5.01 3.83
CA LEU A 11 -13.46 5.07 4.56
C LEU A 11 -12.30 5.59 3.70
N THR A 12 -11.61 6.62 4.17
CA THR A 12 -10.27 7.00 3.73
C THR A 12 -9.29 5.86 4.05
N THR A 13 -8.36 5.56 3.15
CA THR A 13 -7.48 4.38 3.32
C THR A 13 -6.10 4.62 2.75
N ILE A 14 -5.06 4.17 3.45
CA ILE A 14 -3.72 4.02 2.88
C ILE A 14 -3.72 2.78 1.99
N HIS A 15 -3.63 2.99 0.68
CA HIS A 15 -3.54 1.95 -0.32
C HIS A 15 -2.09 1.57 -0.54
N GLN A 16 -1.83 0.27 -0.50
CA GLN A 16 -0.55 -0.34 -0.82
C GLN A 16 -0.76 -1.24 -2.04
N GLU A 17 0.11 -1.11 -3.05
CA GLU A 17 0.06 -1.95 -4.24
C GLU A 17 0.50 -3.39 -3.91
N THR A 18 -0.46 -4.24 -3.53
CA THR A 18 -0.20 -5.62 -3.11
C THR A 18 0.38 -6.47 -4.23
N SER A 19 -0.04 -6.23 -5.48
CA SER A 19 0.49 -6.92 -6.66
C SER A 19 1.97 -6.60 -6.88
N GLN A 20 2.34 -5.32 -6.77
CA GLN A 20 3.74 -4.90 -6.89
C GLN A 20 4.60 -5.46 -5.73
N LYS A 21 4.05 -5.45 -4.50
CA LYS A 21 4.70 -6.07 -3.34
C LYS A 21 4.95 -7.56 -3.54
N ALA A 22 3.97 -8.29 -4.06
CA ALA A 22 4.09 -9.72 -4.32
C ALA A 22 5.14 -10.00 -5.41
N GLN A 23 5.09 -9.25 -6.51
CA GLN A 23 6.07 -9.39 -7.60
C GLN A 23 7.49 -9.20 -7.09
N LEU A 24 7.74 -8.10 -6.36
CA LEU A 24 9.04 -7.81 -5.78
C LEU A 24 9.53 -8.91 -4.82
N ALA A 25 8.63 -9.48 -4.02
CA ALA A 25 8.96 -10.54 -3.09
C ALA A 25 9.42 -11.81 -3.84
N ILE A 26 8.70 -12.20 -4.89
CA ILE A 26 9.07 -13.35 -5.73
C ILE A 26 10.40 -13.10 -6.45
N ASP A 27 10.57 -11.93 -7.06
CA ASP A 27 11.81 -11.56 -7.75
C ASP A 27 13.02 -11.59 -6.80
N SER A 28 12.83 -11.14 -5.57
CA SER A 28 13.86 -11.17 -4.53
C SER A 28 14.24 -12.59 -4.12
N LEU A 29 13.25 -13.49 -3.97
CA LEU A 29 13.50 -14.90 -3.68
C LEU A 29 14.28 -15.57 -4.81
N LEU A 30 13.89 -15.33 -6.07
CA LEU A 30 14.60 -15.84 -7.24
C LEU A 30 16.03 -15.29 -7.31
N ALA A 31 16.24 -14.01 -7.02
CA ALA A 31 17.57 -13.41 -6.98
C ALA A 31 18.46 -14.09 -5.93
N LEU A 32 17.94 -14.32 -4.71
CA LEU A 32 18.65 -15.03 -3.66
C LEU A 32 19.01 -16.46 -4.04
N LEU A 33 18.08 -17.21 -4.65
CA LEU A 33 18.34 -18.57 -5.15
C LEU A 33 19.48 -18.61 -6.18
N HIS A 34 19.66 -17.52 -6.93
CA HIS A 34 20.73 -17.38 -7.92
C HIS A 34 22.01 -16.78 -7.33
N GLY A 35 22.12 -16.65 -6.00
CA GLY A 35 23.29 -16.09 -5.32
C GLY A 35 23.47 -14.58 -5.50
N LYS A 36 22.43 -13.86 -5.94
CA LYS A 36 22.48 -12.41 -6.07
C LYS A 36 22.19 -11.75 -4.72
N ASN A 37 22.86 -10.63 -4.47
CA ASN A 37 22.54 -9.78 -3.34
C ASN A 37 21.25 -8.98 -3.61
N ILE A 38 20.43 -8.84 -2.58
CA ILE A 38 19.24 -7.98 -2.58
C ILE A 38 19.41 -6.88 -1.53
N PRO A 39 18.81 -5.69 -1.74
CA PRO A 39 18.80 -4.65 -0.73
C PRO A 39 18.09 -5.13 0.55
N THR A 40 18.67 -4.82 1.71
CA THR A 40 18.13 -5.18 3.03
C THR A 40 16.87 -4.41 3.41
N LYS A 41 16.61 -3.28 2.73
CA LYS A 41 15.39 -2.49 2.92
C LYS A 41 14.91 -1.94 1.57
N GLN A 42 13.63 -2.11 1.32
CA GLN A 42 12.97 -1.56 0.14
C GLN A 42 11.70 -0.84 0.60
N VAL A 43 11.59 0.43 0.22
CA VAL A 43 10.39 1.24 0.50
C VAL A 43 9.47 1.08 -0.70
N LEU A 44 8.28 0.53 -0.45
CA LEU A 44 7.24 0.41 -1.45
C LEU A 44 6.36 1.67 -1.45
N PRO A 45 5.91 2.12 -2.63
CA PRO A 45 5.01 3.26 -2.72
C PRO A 45 3.70 2.94 -2.00
N VAL A 46 3.20 3.94 -1.28
CA VAL A 46 1.89 3.93 -0.64
C VAL A 46 1.14 5.19 -1.05
N ALA A 47 -0.17 5.10 -1.19
CA ALA A 47 -1.02 6.22 -1.59
C ALA A 47 -2.15 6.42 -0.58
N LEU A 48 -2.40 7.66 -0.18
CA LEU A 48 -3.61 8.00 0.55
C LEU A 48 -4.77 8.09 -0.44
N ILE A 49 -5.78 7.25 -0.27
CA ILE A 49 -7.05 7.41 -0.98
C ILE A 49 -8.03 8.08 -0.03
N GLU A 50 -8.14 9.40 -0.17
CA GLU A 50 -9.03 10.24 0.62
C GLU A 50 -10.49 10.04 0.21
N ARG A 51 -11.37 9.97 1.22
CA ARG A 51 -12.82 9.78 1.12
C ARG A 51 -13.51 10.54 2.27
N GLU A 52 -14.83 10.44 2.31
CA GLU A 52 -15.73 11.14 3.25
C GLU A 52 -15.39 10.98 4.74
N SER A 53 -14.69 9.91 5.14
CA SER A 53 -14.29 9.71 6.54
C SER A 53 -13.09 10.57 6.98
N SER A 54 -12.52 11.39 6.09
CA SER A 54 -11.45 12.36 6.39
C SER A 54 -11.95 13.75 6.01
N ALA A 55 -11.74 14.72 6.90
CA ALA A 55 -12.05 16.11 6.64
C ALA A 55 -11.06 17.00 7.39
N SER A 56 -10.86 18.21 6.87
CA SER A 56 -10.12 19.23 7.60
C SER A 56 -10.88 19.63 8.88
N PRO A 57 -10.18 19.95 9.98
CA PRO A 57 -10.80 20.44 11.20
C PRO A 57 -11.61 21.71 10.93
N ARG A 58 -12.73 21.91 11.65
CA ARG A 58 -13.40 23.21 11.66
C ARG A 58 -12.51 24.22 12.37
N LEU A 59 -12.18 25.31 11.69
CA LEU A 59 -11.53 26.48 12.27
C LEU A 59 -12.63 27.43 12.79
N TYR A 60 -12.50 27.87 14.04
CA TYR A 60 -13.37 28.86 14.69
C TYR A 60 -12.74 30.24 14.63
#